data_AF-X1I331-F1
#
_entry.id   AF-X1I331-F1
#
_cell.length_a   1.000
_cell.length_b   1.000
_cell.length_c   1.000
_cell.angle_alpha   90.00
_cell.angle_beta   90.00
_cell.angle_gamma   90.00
#
_symmetry.space_group_name_H-M   'P 1'
#
loop_
_entity.id
_entity.type
_entity.pdbx_description
1 polymer ?
#
loop_
_entity_poly.entity_id
_entity_poly.type
_entity_poly.pdbx_seq_one_letter_code
_entity_poly.pdbx_strand_id
1 'polypeptide(L)'
;CISKNSRNRGVGERLAAGEKIDEIMGSMYMVAEGIKTTEAVYDISKKMNIEVPITECIYEIIYKDLSPLDSVNKLMKRKFKSEVEDLFK
;
A
#
# COMPACT_ATOMS: atom_id res chain seq x y z
N CYS A 1 -9.72 7.44 7.21
CA CYS A 1 -9.67 6.32 6.23
C CYS A 1 -10.94 5.48 6.13
N ILE A 2 -11.73 5.28 7.20
CA ILE A 2 -12.89 4.36 7.20
C ILE A 2 -14.16 4.97 6.54
N SER A 3 -14.32 6.29 6.60
CA SER A 3 -15.45 7.00 5.99
C SER A 3 -15.53 6.78 4.48
N LYS A 4 -16.75 6.69 3.94
CA LYS A 4 -17.02 6.61 2.49
C LYS A 4 -16.43 7.81 1.72
N ASN A 5 -16.28 8.96 2.37
CA ASN A 5 -15.69 10.17 1.76
C ASN A 5 -14.16 10.20 1.82
N SER A 6 -13.52 9.12 2.31
CA SER A 6 -12.07 9.02 2.40
C SER A 6 -11.46 8.86 1.00
N ARG A 7 -10.69 9.86 0.56
CA ARG A 7 -9.95 9.82 -0.72
C ARG A 7 -9.05 8.58 -0.84
N ASN A 8 -8.31 8.25 0.23
CA ASN A 8 -7.46 7.06 0.24
C ASN A 8 -8.26 5.75 0.06
N ARG A 9 -9.47 5.70 0.62
CA ARG A 9 -10.35 4.53 0.48
C ARG A 9 -10.86 4.42 -0.95
N GLY A 10 -11.33 5.53 -1.51
CA GLY A 10 -11.80 5.55 -2.91
C GLY A 10 -10.70 5.15 -3.90
N VAL A 11 -9.46 5.64 -3.72
CA VAL A 11 -8.32 5.17 -4.53
C VAL A 11 -8.09 3.67 -4.37
N GLY A 12 -8.09 3.16 -3.14
CA GLY A 12 -7.92 1.73 -2.89
C GLY A 12 -9.02 0.85 -3.52
N GLU A 13 -10.28 1.27 -3.46
CA GLU A 13 -11.41 0.56 -4.08
C GLU A 13 -11.29 0.52 -5.60
N ARG A 14 -10.85 1.61 -6.24
CA ARG A 14 -10.64 1.69 -7.68
C ARG A 14 -9.43 0.87 -8.15
N LEU A 15 -8.32 0.93 -7.40
CA LEU A 15 -7.18 0.05 -7.64
C LEU A 15 -7.60 -1.43 -7.57
N ALA A 16 -8.40 -1.80 -6.56
CA ALA A 16 -8.92 -3.16 -6.42
C ALA A 16 -9.88 -3.56 -7.57
N ALA A 17 -10.57 -2.61 -8.19
CA ALA A 17 -11.38 -2.82 -9.38
C ALA A 17 -10.55 -2.97 -10.68
N GLY A 18 -9.22 -2.77 -10.62
CA GLY A 18 -8.30 -2.94 -11.73
C GLY A 18 -7.98 -1.66 -12.50
N GLU A 19 -8.47 -0.50 -12.05
CA GLU A 19 -8.11 0.79 -12.65
C GLU A 19 -6.63 1.13 -12.41
N LYS A 20 -5.98 1.77 -13.39
CA LYS A 20 -4.57 2.18 -13.26
C LYS A 20 -4.46 3.45 -12.42
N ILE A 21 -3.39 3.57 -11.64
CA ILE A 21 -3.19 4.73 -10.74
C ILE A 21 -3.23 6.07 -11.49
N ASP A 22 -2.67 6.12 -12.69
CA ASP A 22 -2.64 7.34 -13.51
C ASP A 22 -4.04 7.77 -13.95
N GLU A 23 -4.91 6.81 -14.29
CA GLU A 23 -6.32 7.07 -14.63
C GLU A 23 -7.10 7.56 -13.40
N ILE A 24 -6.85 6.94 -12.25
CA ILE A 24 -7.44 7.35 -10.97
C ILE A 24 -7.04 8.80 -10.67
N MET A 25 -5.74 9.10 -10.69
CA MET A 25 -5.22 10.43 -10.39
C MET A 25 -5.69 11.49 -11.41
N GLY A 26 -5.74 11.16 -12.70
CA GLY A 26 -6.21 12.07 -13.75
C GLY A 26 -7.69 12.44 -13.62
N SER A 27 -8.50 11.57 -13.03
CA SER A 27 -9.93 11.82 -12.79
C SER A 27 -10.23 12.56 -11.48
N MET A 28 -9.24 12.73 -10.60
CA MET A 28 -9.44 13.30 -9.27
C MET A 28 -9.08 14.79 -9.22
N TYR A 29 -9.98 15.61 -8.66
CA TYR A 29 -9.70 17.03 -8.39
C TYR A 29 -8.67 17.23 -7.25
N MET A 30 -8.56 16.28 -6.33
CA MET A 30 -7.64 16.33 -5.19
C MET A 30 -6.83 15.04 -5.08
N VAL A 31 -5.54 15.15 -4.79
CA VAL A 31 -4.66 13.99 -4.57
C VAL A 31 -5.02 13.28 -3.26
N ALA A 32 -5.00 11.95 -3.28
CA ALA A 32 -5.04 11.14 -2.07
C ALA A 32 -3.66 11.13 -1.40
N GLU A 33 -3.57 11.66 -0.18
CA GLU A 33 -2.32 11.79 0.59
C GLU A 33 -1.57 10.44 0.71
N GLY A 34 -2.32 9.34 0.84
CA GLY A 34 -1.76 8.00 0.96
C GLY A 34 -0.82 7.61 -0.18
N ILE A 35 -1.00 8.14 -1.39
CA ILE A 35 -0.14 7.85 -2.55
C ILE A 35 1.30 8.31 -2.26
N LYS A 36 1.46 9.59 -1.88
CA LYS A 36 2.78 10.18 -1.57
C LYS A 36 3.34 9.66 -0.26
N THR A 37 2.48 9.47 0.75
CA THR A 37 2.91 8.94 2.05
C THR A 37 3.45 7.52 1.93
N THR A 38 2.88 6.68 1.06
CA THR A 38 3.41 5.33 0.82
C THR A 38 4.84 5.35 0.30
N GLU A 39 5.17 6.22 -0.68
CA GLU A 39 6.54 6.37 -1.19
C GLU A 39 7.49 6.81 -0.08
N ALA A 40 7.13 7.85 0.68
CA ALA A 40 7.97 8.35 1.77
C ALA A 40 8.22 7.28 2.85
N VAL A 41 7.19 6.54 3.27
CA VAL A 41 7.32 5.47 4.28
C VAL A 41 8.14 4.31 3.73
N TYR A 42 7.97 3.95 2.45
CA TYR A 42 8.80 2.94 1.80
C TYR A 42 10.28 3.34 1.84
N ASP A 43 10.62 4.55 1.42
CA ASP A 43 12.00 5.03 1.41
C ASP A 43 12.62 5.09 2.81
N ILE A 44 11.88 5.57 3.80
CA ILE A 44 12.33 5.62 5.20
C ILE A 44 12.57 4.20 5.71
N SER A 45 11.68 3.26 5.42
CA SER A 45 11.84 1.86 5.85
C SER A 45 13.11 1.21 5.29
N LYS A 46 13.48 1.53 4.04
CA LYS A 46 14.74 1.08 3.44
C LYS A 46 15.96 1.68 4.13
N LYS A 47 15.93 2.97 4.47
CA LYS A 47 17.02 3.65 5.20
C LYS A 47 17.20 3.10 6.61
N MET A 48 16.08 2.78 7.28
CA MET A 48 16.08 2.30 8.66
C MET A 48 16.20 0.78 8.78
N ASN A 49 16.20 0.05 7.66
CA ASN A 49 16.16 -1.41 7.61
C ASN A 49 14.98 -1.99 8.43
N ILE A 50 13.81 -1.38 8.31
CA ILE A 50 12.57 -1.81 8.98
C ILE A 50 11.65 -2.48 7.97
N GLU A 51 11.03 -3.58 8.39
CA GLU A 51 10.08 -4.31 7.57
C GLU A 51 8.68 -3.68 7.62
N VAL A 52 8.11 -3.34 6.45
CA VAL A 52 6.79 -2.70 6.33
C VAL A 52 5.90 -3.42 5.28
N PRO A 53 5.54 -4.71 5.48
CA PRO A 53 4.86 -5.55 4.49
C PRO A 53 3.76 -4.88 3.69
N ILE A 54 2.86 -4.20 4.41
CA ILE A 54 1.66 -3.62 3.84
C ILE A 54 2.03 -2.39 3.01
N THR A 55 2.92 -1.53 3.52
CA THR A 55 3.43 -0.39 2.77
C THR A 55 4.16 -0.84 1.50
N GLU A 56 4.98 -1.90 1.58
CA GLU A 56 5.64 -2.47 0.39
C GLU A 56 4.63 -2.94 -0.65
N CYS A 57 3.56 -3.63 -0.25
CA CYS A 57 2.49 -4.04 -1.15
C CYS A 57 1.83 -2.85 -1.85
N ILE A 58 1.45 -1.83 -1.08
CA ILE A 58 0.83 -0.61 -1.64
C ILE A 58 1.81 0.09 -2.59
N TYR A 59 3.09 0.17 -2.22
CA TYR A 59 4.13 0.75 -3.07
C TYR A 59 4.27 0.01 -4.41
N GLU A 60 4.27 -1.32 -4.38
CA GLU A 60 4.39 -2.13 -5.60
C GLU A 60 3.16 -2.00 -6.52
N ILE A 61 1.96 -1.89 -5.95
CA ILE A 61 0.74 -1.63 -6.71
C ILE A 61 0.80 -0.24 -7.36
N ILE A 62 1.14 0.79 -6.60
CA ILE A 62 1.11 2.19 -7.07
C ILE A 62 2.26 2.50 -8.02
N TYR A 63 3.49 2.10 -7.68
CA TYR A 63 4.71 2.56 -8.36
C TYR A 63 5.40 1.50 -9.22
N LYS A 64 5.01 0.23 -9.09
CA LYS A 64 5.56 -0.87 -9.92
C LYS A 64 4.51 -1.58 -10.77
N ASP A 65 3.28 -1.06 -10.79
CA ASP A 65 2.16 -1.61 -11.55
C ASP A 65 1.88 -3.09 -11.28
N LEU A 66 2.15 -3.53 -10.04
CA LEU A 66 1.83 -4.90 -9.63
C LEU A 66 0.32 -5.03 -9.43
N SER A 67 -0.27 -6.12 -9.92
CA SER A 67 -1.71 -6.33 -9.72
C SER A 67 -2.04 -6.45 -8.22
N PRO A 68 -3.16 -5.88 -7.73
CA PRO A 68 -3.54 -5.99 -6.32
C PRO A 68 -3.63 -7.44 -5.84
N LEU A 69 -4.13 -8.34 -6.70
CA LEU A 69 -4.24 -9.76 -6.39
C LEU A 69 -2.87 -10.41 -6.22
N ASP A 70 -1.92 -10.13 -7.10
CA ASP A 70 -0.55 -10.65 -7.00
C ASP A 70 0.17 -10.11 -5.77
N SER A 71 -0.04 -8.82 -5.47
CA SER A 71 0.51 -8.19 -4.26
C SER A 71 -0.02 -8.85 -2.99
N VAL A 72 -1.32 -9.12 -2.90
CA VAL A 72 -1.92 -9.84 -1.77
C VAL A 72 -1.40 -11.27 -1.70
N ASN A 73 -1.34 -11.99 -2.83
CA ASN A 73 -0.79 -13.35 -2.88
C ASN A 73 0.65 -13.40 -2.39
N LYS A 74 1.47 -12.41 -2.75
CA LYS A 74 2.85 -12.27 -2.25
C LYS A 74 2.86 -12.00 -0.75
N LEU A 75 2.02 -11.10 -0.25
CA LEU A 75 1.90 -10.80 1.18
C LEU A 75 1.54 -12.04 2.00
N MET A 76 0.55 -12.81 1.54
CA MET A 76 0.05 -13.99 2.24
C MET A 76 1.04 -15.18 2.23
N LYS A 77 2.04 -15.18 1.34
CA LYS A 77 3.10 -16.20 1.28
C LYS A 77 4.28 -15.92 2.21
N ARG A 78 4.27 -14.79 2.93
CA ARG A 78 5.32 -14.49 3.92
C ARG A 78 5.36 -15.57 5.00
N LYS A 79 6.55 -15.78 5.56
CA LYS A 79 6.73 -16.67 6.71
C LYS A 79 5.88 -16.17 7.88
N PHE A 80 5.16 -17.08 8.53
CA PHE A 80 4.46 -16.78 9.77
C PHE A 80 5.43 -16.22 10.80
N LYS A 81 5.02 -15.12 11.43
CA LYS A 81 5.72 -14.49 12.54
C LYS A 81 4.76 -14.48 13.72
N SER A 82 5.22 -14.88 14.90
CA SER A 82 4.40 -14.80 16.11
C SER A 82 4.25 -13.33 16.52
N GLU A 83 3.03 -12.95 16.92
CA GLU A 83 2.73 -11.58 17.38
C GLU A 83 3.45 -11.25 18.69
N VAL A 84 3.80 -12.27 19.48
CA VAL A 84 4.41 -12.11 20.81
C VAL A 84 5.94 -12.22 20.79
N GLU A 85 6.53 -12.79 19.74
CA GLU A 85 7.97 -13.08 19.67
C GLU A 85 8.86 -11.83 19.63
N ASP A 86 8.35 -10.71 19.12
CA ASP A 86 9.08 -9.43 19.06
C ASP A 86 8.90 -8.57 20.32
N LEU A 87 7.91 -8.88 21.18
CA LEU A 87 7.66 -8.13 22.42
C LEU A 87 8.62 -8.51 23.55
N PHE A 88 9.34 -9.63 23.41
CA PHE A 88 10.24 -10.19 24.42
C PHE A 88 11.71 -10.30 23.95
N LYS A 89 12.07 -9.63 22.84
CA LYS A 89 13.46 -9.41 22.43
C LYS A 89 13.92 -8.03 22.89
#